data_AF-A0A7S4P1P0-F1
#
_entry.id   AF-A0A7S4P1P0-F1
#
_cell.length_a   1.000
_cell.length_b   1.000
_cell.length_c   1.000
_cell.angle_alpha   90.00
_cell.angle_beta   90.00
_cell.angle_gamma   90.00
#
_symmetry.space_group_name_H-M   'P 1'
#
loop_
_entity.id
_entity.type
_entity.pdbx_description
1 polymer ?
#
loop_
_entity_poly.entity_id
_entity_poly.type
_entity_poly.pdbx_seq_one_letter_code
_entity_poly.pdbx_strand_id
1 'polypeptide(L)'
;MAKKQAVAKKPSKAASDAAVEKKPKYPIFVSTPKNLGLGGNVLPKRDVTRQVRWPLYVKRQRQKRVLERRMKVPPAVHQFRNVLDKDSKKSLLSFLTKYAATSASKEAK
;
A
#
# COMPACT_ATOMS: atom_id res chain seq x y z
N MET A 1 -9.35 -44.21 -30.49
CA MET A 1 -8.70 -44.27 -31.82
C MET A 1 -8.36 -42.84 -32.24
N ALA A 2 -7.09 -42.47 -32.14
CA ALA A 2 -6.60 -41.16 -32.56
C ALA A 2 -6.36 -41.14 -34.07
N LYS A 3 -6.70 -40.04 -34.75
CA LYS A 3 -5.94 -39.55 -35.91
C LYS A 3 -6.09 -38.04 -36.08
N LYS A 4 -4.96 -37.34 -35.95
CA LYS A 4 -4.73 -35.95 -36.36
C LYS A 4 -4.78 -35.86 -37.88
N GLN A 5 -5.30 -34.75 -38.41
CA GLN A 5 -4.69 -34.05 -39.55
C GLN A 5 -5.14 -32.58 -39.59
N ALA A 6 -4.34 -31.77 -40.26
CA ALA A 6 -4.03 -30.39 -39.89
C ALA A 6 -4.40 -29.38 -40.99
N VAL A 7 -4.56 -28.12 -40.56
CA VAL A 7 -4.34 -26.86 -41.29
C VAL A 7 -5.33 -26.48 -42.39
N ALA A 8 -6.13 -25.44 -42.10
CA ALA A 8 -6.33 -24.31 -43.00
C ALA A 8 -6.56 -23.03 -42.17
N LYS A 9 -5.55 -22.16 -42.16
CA LYS A 9 -5.58 -20.81 -41.58
C LYS A 9 -6.30 -19.90 -42.59
N LYS A 10 -7.40 -19.22 -42.19
CA LYS A 10 -8.03 -18.15 -42.99
C LYS A 10 -8.04 -16.85 -42.17
N PRO A 11 -7.69 -15.69 -42.77
CA PRO A 11 -7.06 -14.59 -42.05
C PRO A 11 -8.03 -13.71 -41.25
N SER A 12 -7.47 -13.08 -40.24
CA SER A 12 -8.02 -12.05 -39.36
C SER A 12 -8.76 -10.95 -40.12
N LYS A 13 -10.05 -10.76 -39.81
CA LYS A 13 -10.67 -9.44 -39.90
C LYS A 13 -10.40 -8.72 -38.59
N ALA A 14 -9.33 -7.92 -38.59
CA ALA A 14 -9.21 -6.81 -37.66
C ALA A 14 -10.38 -5.86 -37.97
N ALA A 15 -11.42 -5.91 -37.14
CA ALA A 15 -12.40 -4.83 -37.08
C ALA A 15 -11.68 -3.66 -36.41
N SER A 16 -11.28 -2.70 -37.24
CA SER A 16 -10.83 -1.39 -36.82
C SER A 16 -11.88 -0.78 -35.90
N ASP A 17 -11.53 -0.58 -34.63
CA ASP A 17 -12.17 0.44 -33.81
C ASP A 17 -11.94 1.77 -34.53
N ALA A 18 -12.94 2.17 -35.34
CA ALA A 18 -12.98 3.45 -35.98
C ALA A 18 -12.97 4.49 -34.86
N ALA A 19 -11.87 5.23 -34.76
CA ALA A 19 -11.72 6.33 -33.84
C ALA A 19 -12.81 7.37 -34.18
N VAL A 20 -13.87 7.38 -33.37
CA VAL A 20 -14.90 8.42 -33.42
C VAL A 20 -14.22 9.74 -33.06
N GLU A 21 -13.98 10.58 -34.07
CA GLU A 21 -13.45 11.92 -33.90
C GLU A 21 -14.49 12.78 -33.17
N LYS A 22 -14.30 12.92 -31.85
CA LYS A 22 -15.06 13.86 -31.02
C LYS A 22 -14.56 15.27 -31.32
N LYS A 23 -15.37 16.06 -32.04
CA LYS A 23 -15.11 17.48 -32.32
C LYS A 23 -14.89 18.25 -31.01
N PRO A 24 -13.82 19.06 -30.89
CA PRO A 24 -13.53 19.78 -29.66
C PRO A 24 -14.58 20.87 -29.39
N LYS A 25 -15.19 20.83 -28.20
CA LYS A 25 -16.28 21.73 -27.77
C LYS A 25 -15.85 23.20 -27.60
N TYR A 26 -14.54 23.47 -27.66
CA TYR A 26 -13.95 24.81 -27.49
C TYR A 26 -12.72 24.99 -28.42
N PRO A 27 -12.83 25.80 -29.49
CA PRO A 27 -11.77 25.95 -30.50
C PRO A 27 -10.56 26.79 -30.05
N ILE A 28 -10.69 27.53 -28.93
CA ILE A 28 -9.64 28.42 -28.40
C ILE A 28 -8.60 27.63 -27.58
N PHE A 29 -8.97 26.47 -27.04
CA PHE A 29 -8.08 25.66 -26.19
C PHE A 29 -7.48 24.48 -26.96
N VAL A 30 -6.16 24.48 -27.12
CA VAL A 30 -5.41 23.40 -27.78
C VAL A 30 -4.95 22.36 -26.75
N SER A 31 -5.12 21.07 -27.05
CA SER A 31 -4.57 19.99 -26.23
C SER A 31 -3.06 19.87 -26.42
N THR A 32 -2.30 19.80 -25.32
CA THR A 32 -0.83 19.60 -25.33
C THR A 32 -0.45 18.33 -24.56
N PRO A 33 -0.66 17.15 -25.15
CA PRO A 33 -0.27 15.90 -24.49
C PRO A 33 1.26 15.81 -24.38
N LYS A 34 1.76 15.48 -23.18
CA LYS A 34 3.19 15.28 -22.90
C LYS A 34 3.51 13.79 -22.93
N ASN A 35 4.61 13.42 -23.57
CA ASN A 35 5.11 12.05 -23.57
C ASN A 35 5.93 11.82 -22.28
N LEU A 36 5.35 11.17 -21.28
CA LEU A 36 5.98 10.93 -19.98
C LEU A 36 6.78 9.61 -19.90
N GLY A 37 6.98 8.95 -21.04
CA GLY A 37 7.80 7.75 -21.16
C GLY A 37 9.30 8.03 -21.01
N LEU A 38 10.09 6.96 -20.93
CA LEU A 38 11.55 7.04 -20.91
C LEU A 38 12.05 7.77 -22.17
N GLY A 39 12.91 8.78 -22.00
CA GLY A 39 13.46 9.57 -23.12
C GLY A 39 12.51 10.61 -23.73
N GLY A 40 11.33 10.82 -23.14
CA GLY A 40 10.37 11.85 -23.55
C GLY A 40 10.52 13.17 -22.79
N ASN A 41 9.38 13.80 -22.50
CA ASN A 41 9.29 15.03 -21.71
C ASN A 41 9.69 14.81 -20.24
N VAL A 42 10.02 15.91 -19.53
CA VAL A 42 10.32 15.88 -18.08
C VAL A 42 9.15 15.28 -17.30
N LEU A 43 9.45 14.26 -16.47
CA LEU A 43 8.44 13.62 -15.63
C LEU A 43 7.90 14.61 -14.58
N PRO A 44 6.60 14.53 -14.26
CA PRO A 44 6.02 15.30 -13.18
C PRO A 44 6.62 14.89 -11.81
N LYS A 45 6.47 15.76 -10.81
CA LYS A 45 6.78 15.41 -9.43
C LYS A 45 5.88 14.25 -8.99
N ARG A 46 6.48 13.17 -8.52
CA ARG A 46 5.79 11.97 -7.99
C ARG A 46 6.12 11.77 -6.52
N ASP A 47 5.30 10.97 -5.85
CA ASP A 47 5.64 10.53 -4.49
C ASP A 47 6.96 9.74 -4.50
N VAL A 48 7.94 10.25 -3.75
CA VAL A 48 9.27 9.65 -3.59
C VAL A 48 9.48 9.06 -2.20
N THR A 49 8.43 8.95 -1.36
CA THR A 49 8.52 8.46 0.02
C THR A 49 9.23 7.10 0.16
N ARG A 50 9.20 6.23 -0.85
CA ARG A 50 9.91 4.95 -0.83
C ARG A 50 11.38 5.05 -1.24
N GLN A 51 11.71 5.98 -2.13
CA GLN A 51 13.04 6.17 -2.71
C GLN A 51 13.90 7.17 -1.93
N VAL A 52 13.29 7.93 -1.02
CA VAL A 52 14.00 8.88 -0.15
C VAL A 52 14.98 8.15 0.78
N ARG A 53 16.16 8.74 0.93
CA ARG A 53 17.11 8.38 1.99
C ARG A 53 16.55 8.83 3.34
N TRP A 54 15.81 7.93 4.00
CA TRP A 54 15.26 8.20 5.33
C TRP A 54 16.34 8.42 6.38
N PRO A 55 16.08 9.27 7.41
CA PRO A 55 16.96 9.45 8.56
C PRO A 55 17.35 8.12 9.22
N LEU A 56 18.54 8.06 9.82
CA LEU A 56 19.12 6.82 10.36
C LEU A 56 18.21 6.12 11.37
N TYR A 57 17.56 6.88 12.26
CA TYR A 57 16.67 6.32 13.28
C TYR A 57 15.44 5.64 12.67
N VAL A 58 14.84 6.23 11.63
CA VAL A 58 13.70 5.65 10.91
C VAL A 58 14.09 4.33 10.25
N LYS A 59 15.26 4.31 9.61
CA LYS A 59 15.79 3.11 8.96
C LYS A 59 16.00 1.99 9.98
N ARG A 60 16.66 2.30 11.10
CA ARG A 60 16.92 1.34 12.19
C ARG A 60 15.63 0.76 12.75
N GLN A 61 14.63 1.61 13.03
CA GLN A 61 13.32 1.17 13.54
C GLN A 61 12.58 0.26 12.56
N ARG A 62 12.58 0.62 11.25
CA ARG A 62 11.95 -0.21 10.21
C ARG A 62 12.68 -1.55 10.03
N GLN A 63 14.01 -1.53 10.00
CA GLN A 63 14.83 -2.74 9.89
C GLN A 63 14.61 -3.68 11.07
N LYS A 64 14.58 -3.15 12.31
CA LYS A 64 14.25 -3.93 13.52
C LYS A 64 12.90 -4.64 13.36
N ARG A 65 11.86 -3.92 12.97
CA ARG A 65 10.52 -4.49 12.76
C ARG A 65 10.48 -5.55 11.65
N VAL A 66 11.28 -5.37 10.59
CA VAL A 66 11.38 -6.36 9.52
C VAL A 66 12.08 -7.62 10.02
N LEU A 67 13.19 -7.46 10.77
CA LEU A 67 13.94 -8.60 11.31
C LEU A 67 13.09 -9.43 12.25
N GLU A 68 12.37 -8.80 13.19
CA GLU A 68 11.43 -9.47 14.12
C GLU A 68 10.34 -10.28 13.40
N ARG A 69 9.94 -9.87 12.20
CA ARG A 69 8.92 -10.59 11.40
C ARG A 69 9.49 -11.71 10.55
N ARG A 70 10.74 -11.59 10.12
CA ARG A 70 11.39 -12.52 9.19
C ARG A 70 12.13 -13.64 9.92
N MET A 71 12.62 -13.36 11.12
CA MET A 71 13.26 -14.33 11.98
C MET A 71 12.21 -15.11 12.78
N LYS A 72 12.54 -16.35 13.15
CA LYS A 72 11.75 -17.11 14.11
C LYS A 72 11.93 -16.51 15.50
N VAL A 73 10.86 -15.95 16.05
CA VAL A 73 10.84 -15.39 17.40
C VAL A 73 10.45 -16.48 18.40
N PRO A 74 11.20 -16.66 19.51
CA PRO A 74 10.84 -17.64 20.55
C PRO A 74 9.43 -17.41 21.12
N PRO A 75 8.70 -18.47 21.52
CA PRO A 75 7.31 -18.36 21.98
C PRO A 75 7.15 -17.45 23.21
N ALA A 76 8.14 -17.45 24.12
CA ALA A 76 8.17 -16.57 25.29
C ALA A 76 8.12 -15.08 24.94
N VAL A 77 8.65 -14.69 23.77
CA VAL A 77 8.58 -13.31 23.27
C VAL A 77 7.35 -13.14 22.37
N HIS A 78 6.96 -14.17 21.63
CA HIS A 78 5.83 -14.10 20.72
C HIS A 78 4.47 -13.94 21.42
N GLN A 79 4.34 -14.37 22.69
CA GLN A 79 3.11 -14.20 23.47
C GLN A 79 2.64 -12.75 23.53
N PHE A 80 3.55 -11.77 23.56
CA PHE A 80 3.22 -10.34 23.60
C PHE A 80 2.64 -9.80 22.29
N ARG A 81 2.70 -10.59 21.22
CA ARG A 81 2.11 -10.25 19.91
C ARG A 81 0.65 -10.68 19.82
N ASN A 82 0.24 -11.64 20.64
CA ASN A 82 -1.14 -12.07 20.80
C ASN A 82 -1.81 -11.15 21.82
N VAL A 83 -2.67 -10.24 21.33
CA VAL A 83 -3.34 -9.22 22.14
C VAL A 83 -4.82 -9.55 22.29
N LEU A 84 -5.42 -9.06 23.38
CA LEU A 84 -6.87 -9.10 23.58
C LEU A 84 -7.59 -8.34 22.43
N ASP A 85 -8.79 -8.78 22.08
CA ASP A 85 -9.60 -8.17 21.04
C ASP A 85 -10.00 -6.72 21.40
N LYS A 86 -10.42 -5.97 20.39
CA LYS A 86 -10.66 -4.54 20.52
C LYS A 86 -11.77 -4.21 21.54
N ASP A 87 -12.80 -5.04 21.64
CA ASP A 87 -13.99 -4.70 22.42
C ASP A 87 -13.81 -5.09 23.88
N SER A 88 -13.26 -6.27 24.16
CA SER A 88 -12.86 -6.65 25.52
C SER A 88 -11.79 -5.70 26.08
N LYS A 89 -10.81 -5.28 25.25
CA LYS A 89 -9.79 -4.30 25.65
C LYS A 89 -10.41 -2.98 26.09
N LYS A 90 -11.42 -2.46 25.37
CA LYS A 90 -12.08 -1.20 25.74
C LYS A 90 -12.78 -1.32 27.10
N SER A 91 -13.56 -2.39 27.29
CA SER A 91 -14.28 -2.63 28.55
C SER A 91 -13.33 -2.73 29.73
N LEU A 92 -12.24 -3.50 29.56
CA LEU A 92 -11.19 -3.64 30.56
C LEU A 92 -10.50 -2.30 30.87
N LEU A 93 -10.17 -1.49 29.86
CA LEU A 93 -9.57 -0.18 30.09
C LEU A 93 -10.53 0.78 30.79
N SER A 94 -11.82 0.83 30.41
CA SER A 94 -12.83 1.63 31.12
C SER A 94 -12.96 1.22 32.58
N PHE A 95 -12.97 -0.09 32.87
CA PHE A 95 -12.95 -0.60 34.23
C PHE A 95 -11.70 -0.16 35.00
N LEU A 96 -10.51 -0.37 34.43
CA LEU A 96 -9.24 0.00 35.07
C LEU A 96 -9.12 1.50 35.29
N THR A 97 -9.62 2.35 34.40
CA THR A 97 -9.60 3.81 34.60
C THR A 97 -10.45 4.25 35.80
N LYS A 98 -11.55 3.55 36.09
CA LYS A 98 -12.38 3.84 37.26
C LYS A 98 -11.66 3.56 38.58
N TYR A 99 -10.77 2.57 38.58
CA TYR A 99 -10.00 2.13 39.75
C TYR A 99 -8.51 2.48 39.63
N ALA A 100 -8.14 3.40 38.74
CA ALA A 100 -6.75 3.82 38.58
C ALA A 100 -6.29 4.54 39.85
N ALA A 101 -5.08 4.21 40.31
CA ALA A 101 -4.48 4.90 41.44
C ALA A 101 -4.30 6.39 41.11
N THR A 102 -4.67 7.28 42.03
CA THR A 102 -4.41 8.72 41.89
C THR A 102 -2.92 9.00 41.99
N SER A 103 -2.38 9.82 41.10
CA SER A 103 -0.97 10.23 41.09
C SER A 103 -0.59 10.89 42.42
N ALA A 104 0.16 10.19 43.27
CA ALA A 104 0.84 10.70 44.47
C ALA A 104 0.01 11.42 45.57
N SER A 105 -1.33 11.52 45.50
CA SER A 105 -2.11 12.48 46.31
C SER A 105 -3.15 11.91 47.30
N LYS A 106 -3.02 10.65 47.75
CA LYS A 106 -3.82 10.12 48.88
C LYS A 106 -3.04 9.41 49.98
N GLU A 107 -1.74 9.20 49.83
CA GLU A 107 -0.89 8.50 50.82
C GLU A 107 0.12 9.42 51.52
N ALA A 108 0.00 10.74 51.35
CA ALA A 108 0.62 11.74 52.23
C ALA A 108 -0.41 12.25 53.25
N LYS A 109 -1.04 11.33 54.00
CA LYS A 109 -1.73 11.61 55.27
C LYS A 109 -2.04 10.33 56.03
#